data_AF-A0A828QVU8-F1
#
_entry.id   AF-A0A828QVU8-F1
#
_cell.length_a   1.000
_cell.length_b   1.000
_cell.length_c   1.000
_cell.angle_alpha   90.00
_cell.angle_beta   90.00
_cell.angle_gamma   90.00
#
_symmetry.space_group_name_H-M   'P 1'
#
loop_
_entity.id
_entity.type
_entity.pdbx_description
1 polymer ?
#
loop_
_entity_poly.entity_id
_entity_poly.type
_entity_poly.pdbx_seq_one_letter_code
_entity_poly.pdbx_strand_id
1 'polypeptide(L)'
;MRILLILRGNYHAGQYEFILQNELKDYTLDINELRFLSARSKNTLGGLKSLNYKNDNELNRILLYFLKIRMQKGEFCVINAYNEALKSFKDLATLYRYKLFIIDFSDTPLHICKQRNALEAQKTGFLIPTKLLEKTHSLLKKIPKKYAVLKPNEWKNCLYQMPNLSAYKKIHHIGDLQGCYSVLKKYLRELKDDEYYIFLGDYIDRGIENGKVLKFLLKICEKENVCLLEGNHERYLIKWANGELVNYKEFSENTLKDFRKEKLTPKDARNFYPHLKECLWYKYGSKKIFCSHGGITLLPKKSENLSFVPSNDFIYGVGDYDDSLKVAEEFLQNHPLSFYQIFGHRNRLKLPVKLNKRVFLCEGKVDDGGFLRIVTLDKKGFECVEVKNEIYRKK
;
A
#
# COMPACT_ATOMS: atom_id res chain seq x y z
N MET A 1 -3.68 -1.75 -0.58
CA MET A 1 -2.98 -2.74 -1.42
C MET A 1 -1.76 -3.36 -0.74
N ARG A 2 -1.28 -2.79 0.38
CA ARG A 2 -0.19 -3.32 1.19
C ARG A 2 -0.54 -4.71 1.75
N ILE A 3 0.26 -5.72 1.41
CA ILE A 3 0.03 -7.12 1.78
C ILE A 3 1.29 -7.68 2.45
N LEU A 4 1.06 -8.37 3.57
CA LEU A 4 2.07 -9.14 4.29
C LEU A 4 1.64 -10.60 4.28
N LEU A 5 2.44 -11.46 3.67
CA LEU A 5 2.28 -12.91 3.75
C LEU A 5 3.19 -13.47 4.83
N ILE A 6 2.65 -14.32 5.70
CA ILE A 6 3.43 -15.13 6.64
C ILE A 6 3.32 -16.59 6.21
N LEU A 7 4.43 -17.21 5.82
CA LEU A 7 4.45 -18.63 5.47
C LEU A 7 4.52 -19.46 6.75
N ARG A 8 3.45 -20.18 7.07
CA ARG A 8 3.32 -20.97 8.29
C ARG A 8 3.45 -22.45 7.97
N GLY A 9 4.58 -23.04 8.31
CA GLY A 9 4.83 -24.47 8.06
C GLY A 9 6.06 -24.97 8.80
N ASN A 10 6.26 -26.28 8.76
CA ASN A 10 7.49 -26.88 9.28
C ASN A 10 8.65 -26.66 8.28
N TYR A 11 9.89 -26.90 8.69
CA TYR A 11 10.99 -27.00 7.75
C TYR A 11 10.67 -28.10 6.72
N HIS A 12 10.94 -27.82 5.44
CA HIS A 12 10.64 -28.71 4.30
C HIS A 12 9.15 -29.06 4.10
N ALA A 13 8.22 -28.22 4.59
CA ALA A 13 6.79 -28.41 4.37
C ALA A 13 6.28 -27.91 3.01
N GLY A 14 7.13 -27.26 2.20
CA GLY A 14 6.80 -26.76 0.85
C GLY A 14 6.94 -25.24 0.67
N GLN A 15 7.34 -24.50 1.72
CA GLN A 15 7.40 -23.04 1.67
C GLN A 15 8.44 -22.52 0.68
N TYR A 16 9.61 -23.17 0.62
CA TYR A 16 10.69 -22.74 -0.27
C TYR A 16 10.31 -22.96 -1.73
N GLU A 17 9.73 -24.11 -2.04
CA GLU A 17 9.21 -24.46 -3.36
C GLU A 17 8.10 -23.48 -3.76
N PHE A 18 7.20 -23.15 -2.84
CA PHE A 18 6.16 -22.14 -3.06
C PHE A 18 6.74 -20.77 -3.41
N ILE A 19 7.78 -20.32 -2.69
CA ILE A 19 8.45 -19.03 -2.97
C ILE A 19 9.01 -19.03 -4.39
N LEU A 20 9.72 -20.09 -4.78
CA LEU A 20 10.34 -20.19 -6.11
C LEU A 20 9.30 -20.27 -7.24
N GLN A 21 8.30 -21.15 -7.10
CA GLN A 21 7.26 -21.37 -8.11
C GLN A 21 6.40 -20.13 -8.37
N ASN A 22 6.31 -19.21 -7.41
CA ASN A 22 5.53 -17.98 -7.51
C ASN A 22 6.40 -16.73 -7.67
N GLU A 23 7.70 -16.88 -7.90
CA GLU A 23 8.65 -15.77 -8.10
C GLU A 23 8.66 -14.78 -6.92
N LEU A 24 8.48 -15.28 -5.70
CA LEU A 24 8.35 -14.46 -4.48
C LEU A 24 9.67 -14.17 -3.77
N LYS A 25 10.81 -14.61 -4.33
CA LYS A 25 12.11 -14.55 -3.67
C LYS A 25 12.50 -13.13 -3.26
N ASP A 26 12.37 -12.16 -4.17
CA ASP A 26 12.78 -10.77 -3.92
C ASP A 26 11.90 -10.08 -2.86
N TYR A 27 10.68 -10.58 -2.68
CA TYR A 27 9.72 -10.09 -1.68
C TYR A 27 9.87 -10.78 -0.31
N THR A 28 10.69 -11.84 -0.22
CA THR A 28 10.79 -12.67 0.97
C THR A 28 11.91 -12.22 1.91
N LEU A 29 11.57 -12.10 3.20
CA LEU A 29 12.53 -12.05 4.30
C LEU A 29 12.56 -13.44 4.97
N ASP A 30 13.63 -14.18 4.71
CA ASP A 30 13.80 -15.55 5.20
C ASP A 30 14.79 -15.59 6.39
N ILE A 31 14.33 -16.16 7.51
CA ILE A 31 15.16 -16.27 8.71
C ILE A 31 16.35 -17.23 8.53
N ASN A 32 16.25 -18.24 7.65
CA ASN A 32 17.37 -19.14 7.35
C ASN A 32 18.46 -18.44 6.55
N GLU A 33 18.10 -17.56 5.61
CA GLU A 33 19.09 -16.74 4.89
C GLU A 33 19.84 -15.82 5.85
N LEU A 34 19.15 -15.21 6.82
CA LEU A 34 19.80 -14.43 7.88
C LEU A 34 20.73 -15.28 8.76
N ARG A 35 20.33 -16.53 9.08
CA ARG A 35 21.21 -17.47 9.82
C ARG A 35 22.49 -17.74 9.04
N PHE A 36 22.38 -18.03 7.74
CA PHE A 36 23.53 -18.26 6.85
C PHE A 36 24.48 -17.05 6.81
N LEU A 37 23.94 -15.84 6.72
CA LEU A 37 24.75 -14.61 6.74
C LEU A 37 25.44 -14.36 8.08
N SER A 38 24.79 -14.71 9.19
CA SER A 38 25.26 -14.35 10.53
C SER A 38 26.35 -15.25 11.11
N ALA A 39 26.43 -16.52 10.68
CA ALA A 39 27.40 -17.46 11.20
C ALA A 39 27.63 -18.62 10.24
N ARG A 40 28.89 -19.09 10.17
CA ARG A 40 29.18 -20.38 9.51
C ARG A 40 28.49 -21.52 10.23
N SER A 41 28.13 -22.54 9.45
CA SER A 41 27.46 -23.74 9.91
C SER A 41 28.28 -24.55 10.91
N LYS A 42 27.61 -25.29 11.80
CA LYS A 42 28.26 -26.25 12.70
C LYS A 42 28.28 -27.64 12.09
N ASN A 43 29.40 -28.34 12.22
CA ASN A 43 29.47 -29.76 11.91
C ASN A 43 28.59 -30.55 12.90
N THR A 44 27.92 -31.56 12.39
CA THR A 44 27.12 -32.53 13.13
C THR A 44 27.72 -33.94 12.94
N LEU A 45 27.26 -34.90 13.73
CA LEU A 45 27.65 -36.30 13.59
C LEU A 45 27.36 -36.79 12.16
N GLY A 46 28.30 -37.52 11.54
CA GLY A 46 28.15 -38.04 10.18
C GLY A 46 28.57 -37.09 9.05
N GLY A 47 29.29 -35.99 9.35
CA GLY A 47 29.86 -35.10 8.32
C GLY A 47 28.91 -34.04 7.74
N LEU A 48 27.66 -34.02 8.20
CA LEU A 48 26.66 -33.02 7.81
C LEU A 48 26.83 -31.72 8.60
N LYS A 49 26.34 -30.62 8.04
CA LYS A 49 26.35 -29.28 8.65
C LYS A 49 24.95 -28.89 9.10
N SER A 50 24.85 -28.05 10.12
CA SER A 50 23.59 -27.44 10.54
C SER A 50 23.75 -25.94 10.77
N LEU A 51 22.65 -25.20 10.57
CA LEU A 51 22.62 -23.76 10.84
C LEU A 51 22.82 -23.46 12.33
N ASN A 52 23.30 -22.25 12.61
CA ASN A 52 23.44 -21.78 13.98
C ASN A 52 22.14 -21.09 14.44
N TYR A 53 21.45 -21.71 15.40
CA TYR A 53 20.19 -21.21 15.97
C TYR A 53 20.36 -20.40 17.26
N LYS A 54 21.60 -20.22 17.77
CA LYS A 54 21.84 -19.53 19.05
C LYS A 54 21.45 -18.05 19.03
N ASN A 55 21.57 -17.41 17.87
CA ASN A 55 21.36 -15.98 17.71
C ASN A 55 19.94 -15.63 17.22
N ASP A 56 19.01 -16.58 17.22
CA ASP A 56 17.67 -16.41 16.65
C ASP A 56 16.92 -15.19 17.20
N ASN A 57 17.11 -14.83 18.48
CA ASN A 57 16.49 -13.64 19.05
C ASN A 57 16.96 -12.34 18.37
N GLU A 58 18.27 -12.19 18.15
CA GLU A 58 18.81 -11.02 17.44
C GLU A 58 18.46 -11.05 15.95
N LEU A 59 18.51 -12.22 15.32
CA LEU A 59 18.12 -12.36 13.90
C LEU A 59 16.64 -12.01 13.68
N ASN A 60 15.76 -12.37 14.62
CA ASN A 60 14.36 -11.96 14.56
C ASN A 60 14.20 -10.43 14.69
N ARG A 61 15.01 -9.75 15.52
CA ARG A 61 15.00 -8.29 15.59
C ARG A 61 15.47 -7.65 14.28
N ILE A 62 16.50 -8.19 13.66
CA ILE A 62 16.98 -7.75 12.34
C ILE A 62 15.92 -7.98 11.26
N LEU A 63 15.26 -9.15 11.25
CA LEU A 63 14.17 -9.45 10.33
C LEU A 63 13.02 -8.43 10.46
N LEU A 64 12.60 -8.14 11.70
CA LEU A 64 11.57 -7.13 11.96
C LEU A 64 12.01 -5.71 11.54
N TYR A 65 13.30 -5.40 11.68
CA TYR A 65 13.86 -4.13 11.23
C TYR A 65 13.81 -4.00 9.69
N PHE A 66 14.21 -5.03 8.95
CA PHE A 66 14.09 -5.04 7.48
C PHE A 66 12.63 -4.99 7.03
N LEU A 67 11.74 -5.72 7.72
CA LEU A 67 10.31 -5.66 7.45
C LEU A 67 9.78 -4.23 7.63
N LYS A 68 10.19 -3.53 8.70
CA LYS A 68 9.81 -2.13 8.92
C LYS A 68 10.25 -1.23 7.75
N ILE A 69 11.48 -1.38 7.27
CA ILE A 69 12.00 -0.58 6.14
C ILE A 69 11.18 -0.81 4.86
N ARG A 70 10.89 -2.07 4.52
CA ARG A 70 10.05 -2.42 3.37
C ARG A 70 8.62 -1.90 3.54
N MET A 71 8.08 -2.03 4.75
CA MET A 71 6.73 -1.58 5.08
C MET A 71 6.56 -0.08 4.95
N GLN A 72 7.56 0.71 5.34
CA GLN A 72 7.58 2.17 5.17
C GLN A 72 7.47 2.61 3.70
N LYS A 73 7.93 1.78 2.76
CA LYS A 73 7.81 2.04 1.32
C LYS A 73 6.51 1.49 0.71
N GLY A 74 5.76 0.71 1.48
CA GLY A 74 4.55 0.07 0.97
C GLY A 74 4.81 -1.13 0.06
N GLU A 75 5.95 -1.82 0.21
CA GLU A 75 6.33 -3.00 -0.58
C GLU A 75 5.55 -4.27 -0.19
N PHE A 76 5.26 -5.14 -1.16
CA PHE A 76 4.76 -6.48 -0.88
C PHE A 76 5.80 -7.28 -0.09
N CYS A 77 5.39 -7.88 1.04
CA CYS A 77 6.30 -8.56 1.94
C CYS A 77 5.87 -10.01 2.16
N VAL A 78 6.83 -10.92 2.11
CA VAL A 78 6.67 -12.32 2.51
C VAL A 78 7.63 -12.62 3.65
N ILE A 79 7.15 -13.25 4.72
CA ILE A 79 8.00 -13.72 5.81
C ILE A 79 8.04 -15.24 5.76
N ASN A 80 9.25 -15.79 5.59
CA ASN A 80 9.50 -17.20 5.81
C ASN A 80 10.20 -17.35 7.16
N ALA A 81 9.41 -17.69 8.19
CA ALA A 81 9.91 -17.89 9.54
C ALA A 81 9.20 -19.06 10.22
N TYR A 82 9.91 -19.73 11.11
CA TYR A 82 9.45 -20.96 11.77
C TYR A 82 9.01 -20.71 13.23
N ASN A 83 8.82 -19.44 13.61
CA ASN A 83 8.34 -19.03 14.92
C ASN A 83 6.83 -18.71 14.86
N GLU A 84 6.12 -18.90 15.98
CA GLU A 84 4.68 -18.63 16.06
C GLU A 84 4.35 -17.21 16.54
N ALA A 85 5.34 -16.37 16.78
CA ALA A 85 5.15 -15.04 17.35
C ALA A 85 4.57 -14.07 16.30
N LEU A 86 3.28 -14.24 15.97
CA LEU A 86 2.56 -13.44 14.98
C LEU A 86 2.23 -12.02 15.47
N LYS A 87 2.35 -11.76 16.78
CA LYS A 87 2.00 -10.47 17.37
C LYS A 87 2.85 -9.33 16.79
N SER A 88 4.17 -9.47 16.78
CA SER A 88 5.06 -8.41 16.27
C SER A 88 4.81 -8.10 14.79
N PHE A 89 4.54 -9.13 13.98
CA PHE A 89 4.14 -8.93 12.57
C PHE A 89 2.79 -8.24 12.45
N LYS A 90 1.81 -8.60 13.29
CA LYS A 90 0.49 -7.95 13.31
C LYS A 90 0.57 -6.49 13.74
N ASP A 91 1.39 -6.18 14.75
CA ASP A 91 1.57 -4.83 15.26
C ASP A 91 2.18 -3.93 14.18
N LEU A 92 3.23 -4.41 13.48
CA LEU A 92 3.80 -3.72 12.32
C LEU A 92 2.80 -3.60 11.17
N ALA A 93 2.06 -4.67 10.87
CA ALA A 93 1.06 -4.66 9.82
C ALA A 93 -0.02 -3.61 10.10
N THR A 94 -0.47 -3.51 11.36
CA THR A 94 -1.45 -2.50 11.78
C THR A 94 -0.88 -1.09 11.65
N LEU A 95 0.36 -0.88 12.13
CA LEU A 95 1.04 0.42 12.10
C LEU A 95 1.18 0.97 10.67
N TYR A 96 1.50 0.09 9.70
CA TYR A 96 1.73 0.48 8.30
C TYR A 96 0.56 0.17 7.35
N ARG A 97 -0.61 -0.24 7.89
CA ARG A 97 -1.84 -0.62 7.16
C ARG A 97 -1.71 -1.77 6.16
N TYR A 98 -0.95 -2.77 6.53
CA TYR A 98 -0.86 -4.02 5.79
C TYR A 98 -2.02 -4.95 6.13
N LYS A 99 -2.59 -5.57 5.11
CA LYS A 99 -3.41 -6.77 5.29
C LYS A 99 -2.47 -7.96 5.48
N LEU A 100 -2.58 -8.61 6.63
CA LEU A 100 -1.78 -9.78 6.97
C LEU A 100 -2.54 -11.06 6.61
N PHE A 101 -1.93 -11.90 5.80
CA PHE A 101 -2.42 -13.24 5.45
C PHE A 101 -1.40 -14.30 5.88
N ILE A 102 -1.90 -15.44 6.33
CA ILE A 102 -1.11 -16.62 6.63
C ILE A 102 -1.29 -17.60 5.48
N ILE A 103 -0.19 -18.02 4.86
CA ILE A 103 -0.19 -19.13 3.90
C ILE A 103 0.17 -20.39 4.67
N ASP A 104 -0.78 -21.31 4.81
CA ASP A 104 -0.68 -22.43 5.74
C ASP A 104 -0.21 -23.72 5.05
N PHE A 105 0.93 -24.22 5.49
CA PHE A 105 1.56 -25.48 5.10
C PHE A 105 1.54 -26.51 6.23
N SER A 106 0.74 -26.28 7.28
CA SER A 106 0.74 -27.14 8.48
C SER A 106 0.14 -28.54 8.26
N ASP A 107 -0.53 -28.76 7.13
CA ASP A 107 -1.07 -30.07 6.76
C ASP A 107 0.03 -31.09 6.41
N THR A 108 1.25 -30.65 6.10
CA THR A 108 2.34 -31.56 5.75
C THR A 108 2.76 -32.40 6.96
N PRO A 109 2.66 -33.75 6.91
CA PRO A 109 2.99 -34.60 8.05
C PRO A 109 4.47 -34.53 8.45
N LEU A 110 4.75 -34.65 9.75
CA LEU A 110 6.13 -34.60 10.29
C LEU A 110 7.07 -35.64 9.64
N HIS A 111 6.57 -36.85 9.36
CA HIS A 111 7.40 -37.89 8.75
C HIS A 111 7.85 -37.52 7.32
N ILE A 112 6.98 -36.84 6.55
CA ILE A 112 7.33 -36.29 5.23
C ILE A 112 8.38 -35.19 5.36
N CYS A 113 8.24 -34.28 6.32
CA CYS A 113 9.24 -33.24 6.57
C CYS A 113 10.61 -33.83 6.95
N LYS A 114 10.63 -34.89 7.78
CA LYS A 114 11.87 -35.62 8.13
C LYS A 114 12.50 -36.29 6.91
N GLN A 115 11.71 -36.93 6.06
CA GLN A 115 12.19 -37.57 4.83
C GLN A 115 12.81 -36.54 3.87
N ARG A 116 12.10 -35.42 3.63
CA ARG A 116 12.59 -34.33 2.77
C ARG A 116 13.87 -33.69 3.32
N ASN A 117 13.94 -33.46 4.63
CA ASN A 117 15.15 -32.96 5.30
C ASN A 117 16.36 -33.88 5.06
N ALA A 118 16.18 -35.21 5.14
CA ALA A 118 17.25 -36.17 4.89
C ALA A 118 17.71 -36.15 3.42
N LEU A 119 16.77 -36.11 2.47
CA LEU A 119 17.08 -36.02 1.04
C LEU A 119 17.79 -34.71 0.69
N GLU A 120 17.35 -33.59 1.26
CA GLU A 120 17.98 -32.29 1.03
C GLU A 120 19.38 -32.21 1.65
N ALA A 121 19.58 -32.84 2.81
CA ALA A 121 20.89 -32.93 3.44
C ALA A 121 21.89 -33.74 2.60
N GLN A 122 21.44 -34.78 1.87
CA GLN A 122 22.30 -35.51 0.94
C GLN A 122 22.78 -34.63 -0.23
N LYS A 123 21.94 -33.69 -0.68
CA LYS A 123 22.26 -32.80 -1.80
C LYS A 123 23.13 -31.62 -1.39
N THR A 124 22.81 -31.00 -0.26
CA THR A 124 23.39 -29.71 0.16
C THR A 124 24.48 -29.86 1.22
N GLY A 125 24.52 -31.01 1.91
CA GLY A 125 25.30 -31.21 3.12
C GLY A 125 24.71 -30.55 4.36
N PHE A 126 23.51 -29.95 4.29
CA PHE A 126 22.85 -29.26 5.39
C PHE A 126 21.64 -30.00 5.94
N LEU A 127 21.62 -30.24 7.25
CA LEU A 127 20.54 -30.93 7.96
C LEU A 127 19.90 -30.02 9.00
N ILE A 128 18.57 -29.98 9.00
CA ILE A 128 17.78 -29.41 10.09
C ILE A 128 17.71 -30.42 11.25
N PRO A 129 18.03 -30.05 12.50
CA PRO A 129 18.01 -30.99 13.61
C PRO A 129 16.59 -31.56 13.85
N THR A 130 16.48 -32.87 14.08
CA THR A 130 15.20 -33.56 14.31
C THR A 130 14.39 -32.96 15.45
N LYS A 131 15.06 -32.55 16.54
CA LYS A 131 14.41 -31.86 17.68
C LYS A 131 13.72 -30.55 17.27
N LEU A 132 14.28 -29.84 16.28
CA LEU A 132 13.70 -28.60 15.77
C LEU A 132 12.46 -28.89 14.91
N LEU A 133 12.52 -29.90 14.03
CA LEU A 133 11.36 -30.37 13.26
C LEU A 133 10.19 -30.79 14.17
N GLU A 134 10.48 -31.53 15.23
CA GLU A 134 9.48 -31.96 16.23
C GLU A 134 8.90 -30.79 17.02
N LYS A 135 9.76 -29.87 17.48
CA LYS A 135 9.34 -28.63 18.16
C LYS A 135 8.41 -27.81 17.26
N THR A 136 8.81 -27.54 16.02
CA THR A 136 8.00 -26.76 15.08
C THR A 136 6.68 -27.45 14.75
N HIS A 137 6.68 -28.78 14.56
CA HIS A 137 5.43 -29.53 14.35
C HIS A 137 4.47 -29.44 15.54
N SER A 138 4.99 -29.52 16.77
CA SER A 138 4.19 -29.38 17.99
C SER A 138 3.54 -28.00 18.08
N LEU A 139 4.31 -26.94 17.75
CA LEU A 139 3.82 -25.57 17.71
C LEU A 139 2.66 -25.43 16.71
N LEU A 140 2.83 -25.94 15.48
CA LEU A 140 1.84 -25.83 14.39
C LEU A 140 0.47 -26.45 14.66
N LYS A 141 0.28 -27.22 15.75
CA LYS A 141 -1.04 -27.68 16.18
C LYS A 141 -1.98 -26.53 16.58
N LYS A 142 -1.45 -25.36 16.93
CA LYS A 142 -2.24 -24.18 17.31
C LYS A 142 -2.71 -23.40 16.08
N ILE A 143 -4.02 -23.45 15.81
CA ILE A 143 -4.62 -22.75 14.67
C ILE A 143 -4.70 -21.23 14.95
N PRO A 144 -4.18 -20.37 14.05
CA PRO A 144 -4.23 -18.93 14.21
C PRO A 144 -5.62 -18.36 13.84
N LYS A 145 -6.65 -18.63 14.65
CA LYS A 145 -8.06 -18.27 14.40
C LYS A 145 -8.35 -16.77 14.16
N LYS A 146 -7.43 -15.88 14.56
CA LYS A 146 -7.59 -14.41 14.47
C LYS A 146 -7.05 -13.80 13.18
N TYR A 147 -6.59 -14.62 12.23
CA TYR A 147 -5.89 -14.19 11.04
C TYR A 147 -6.57 -14.76 9.80
N ALA A 148 -6.48 -14.04 8.67
CA ALA A 148 -6.90 -14.57 7.39
C ALA A 148 -5.90 -15.66 6.97
N VAL A 149 -6.38 -16.90 6.81
CA VAL A 149 -5.57 -18.06 6.42
C VAL A 149 -5.96 -18.46 5.00
N LEU A 150 -4.97 -18.70 4.15
CA LEU A 150 -5.13 -19.19 2.78
C LEU A 150 -4.29 -20.44 2.59
N LYS A 151 -4.75 -21.36 1.73
CA LYS A 151 -3.91 -22.48 1.28
C LYS A 151 -2.94 -22.03 0.18
N PRO A 152 -1.81 -22.74 -0.03
CA PRO A 152 -0.80 -22.35 -1.01
C PRO A 152 -1.31 -22.22 -2.45
N ASN A 153 -2.36 -22.95 -2.83
CA ASN A 153 -3.00 -22.85 -4.14
C ASN A 153 -3.95 -21.64 -4.28
N GLU A 154 -4.39 -21.05 -3.16
CA GLU A 154 -5.37 -19.97 -3.11
C GLU A 154 -4.75 -18.60 -2.79
N TRP A 155 -3.44 -18.54 -2.58
CA TRP A 155 -2.77 -17.34 -2.07
C TRP A 155 -3.04 -16.08 -2.92
N LYS A 156 -3.22 -16.24 -4.24
CA LYS A 156 -3.48 -15.13 -5.17
C LYS A 156 -4.81 -14.42 -4.89
N ASN A 157 -5.72 -15.02 -4.13
CA ASN A 157 -6.97 -14.40 -3.72
C ASN A 157 -6.77 -13.13 -2.86
N CYS A 158 -5.59 -12.96 -2.24
CA CYS A 158 -5.28 -11.74 -1.50
C CYS A 158 -4.84 -10.56 -2.38
N LEU A 159 -4.49 -10.80 -3.65
CA LEU A 159 -3.97 -9.78 -4.57
C LEU A 159 -5.06 -8.82 -5.03
N TYR A 160 -4.62 -7.63 -5.46
CA TYR A 160 -5.48 -6.56 -5.95
C TYR A 160 -6.49 -7.04 -7.00
N GLN A 161 -7.76 -6.70 -6.80
CA GLN A 161 -8.83 -6.98 -7.74
C GLN A 161 -9.31 -5.66 -8.33
N MET A 162 -9.28 -5.54 -9.67
CA MET A 162 -9.71 -4.33 -10.37
C MET A 162 -11.25 -4.23 -10.36
N PRO A 163 -11.85 -3.26 -9.66
CA PRO A 163 -13.29 -3.10 -9.64
C PRO A 163 -13.83 -2.65 -11.01
N ASN A 164 -15.10 -2.96 -11.25
CA ASN A 164 -15.85 -2.45 -12.38
C ASN A 164 -16.85 -1.39 -11.89
N LEU A 165 -16.64 -0.15 -12.28
CA LEU A 165 -17.47 0.99 -11.88
C LEU A 165 -18.48 1.38 -12.98
N SER A 166 -18.68 0.54 -14.01
CA SER A 166 -19.58 0.84 -15.13
C SER A 166 -21.05 0.97 -14.75
N ALA A 167 -21.44 0.52 -13.55
CA ALA A 167 -22.79 0.67 -13.02
C ALA A 167 -23.12 2.12 -12.61
N TYR A 168 -22.10 2.91 -12.26
CA TYR A 168 -22.29 4.32 -11.89
C TYR A 168 -22.52 5.18 -13.13
N LYS A 169 -23.42 6.16 -13.03
CA LYS A 169 -23.73 7.08 -14.13
C LYS A 169 -22.57 8.00 -14.44
N LYS A 170 -21.82 8.42 -13.42
CA LYS A 170 -20.68 9.33 -13.52
C LYS A 170 -19.64 9.03 -12.46
N ILE A 171 -18.37 9.17 -12.82
CA ILE A 171 -17.22 9.07 -11.92
C ILE A 171 -16.55 10.43 -11.82
N HIS A 172 -16.25 10.90 -10.61
CA HIS A 172 -15.62 12.18 -10.33
C HIS A 172 -14.21 11.93 -9.80
N HIS A 173 -13.19 12.53 -10.40
CA HIS A 173 -11.81 12.46 -9.96
C HIS A 173 -11.39 13.85 -9.48
N ILE A 174 -11.31 14.02 -8.17
CA ILE A 174 -11.13 15.30 -7.49
C ILE A 174 -9.67 15.42 -7.11
N GLY A 175 -9.00 16.45 -7.63
CA GLY A 175 -7.59 16.74 -7.35
C GLY A 175 -7.29 17.11 -5.90
N ASP A 176 -6.05 17.55 -5.70
CA ASP A 176 -5.52 18.00 -4.43
C ASP A 176 -6.45 19.05 -3.80
N LEU A 177 -6.76 18.87 -2.51
CA LEU A 177 -7.62 19.81 -1.77
C LEU A 177 -6.80 20.81 -0.98
N GLN A 178 -5.68 20.35 -0.38
CA GLN A 178 -4.72 21.14 0.38
C GLN A 178 -5.43 22.14 1.32
N GLY A 179 -6.35 21.63 2.15
CA GLY A 179 -7.10 22.44 3.12
C GLY A 179 -8.09 23.45 2.54
N CYS A 180 -8.55 23.31 1.29
CA CYS A 180 -9.49 24.24 0.65
C CYS A 180 -10.92 23.65 0.58
N TYR A 181 -11.70 23.78 1.66
CA TYR A 181 -13.03 23.17 1.76
C TYR A 181 -14.11 23.91 0.95
N SER A 182 -14.09 25.24 0.93
CA SER A 182 -15.18 26.03 0.34
C SER A 182 -15.30 25.82 -1.18
N VAL A 183 -14.17 25.72 -1.88
CA VAL A 183 -14.14 25.41 -3.32
C VAL A 183 -14.61 23.98 -3.61
N LEU A 184 -14.28 23.02 -2.75
CA LEU A 184 -14.82 21.65 -2.83
C LEU A 184 -16.34 21.64 -2.65
N LYS A 185 -16.86 22.36 -1.65
CA LYS A 185 -18.30 22.47 -1.40
C LYS A 185 -19.04 23.10 -2.59
N LYS A 186 -18.43 24.10 -3.24
CA LYS A 186 -18.98 24.75 -4.45
C LYS A 186 -19.16 23.74 -5.59
N TYR A 187 -18.25 22.79 -5.73
CA TYR A 187 -18.33 21.72 -6.74
C TYR A 187 -19.34 20.63 -6.35
N LEU A 188 -19.14 19.98 -5.19
CA LEU A 188 -19.87 18.77 -4.85
C LEU A 188 -21.35 19.02 -4.54
N ARG A 189 -21.68 20.13 -3.85
CA ARG A 189 -23.00 20.36 -3.22
C ARG A 189 -23.42 19.20 -2.29
N GLU A 190 -23.84 18.07 -2.86
CA GLU A 190 -24.19 16.80 -2.20
C GLU A 190 -23.67 15.61 -3.03
N LEU A 191 -23.31 14.51 -2.37
CA LEU A 191 -22.92 13.27 -3.05
C LEU A 191 -24.18 12.50 -3.47
N LYS A 192 -24.20 11.99 -4.70
CA LYS A 192 -25.28 11.15 -5.23
C LYS A 192 -24.88 9.69 -5.21
N ASP A 193 -25.82 8.82 -4.87
CA ASP A 193 -25.56 7.37 -4.76
C ASP A 193 -25.34 6.68 -6.11
N ASP A 194 -25.79 7.28 -7.22
CA ASP A 194 -25.58 6.77 -8.58
C ASP A 194 -24.31 7.31 -9.27
N GLU A 195 -23.53 8.11 -8.56
CA GLU A 195 -22.22 8.64 -8.97
C GLU A 195 -21.12 8.11 -8.04
N TYR A 196 -19.88 8.05 -8.52
CA TYR A 196 -18.72 7.59 -7.75
C TYR A 196 -17.68 8.70 -7.60
N TYR A 197 -17.09 8.86 -6.42
CA TYR A 197 -16.21 9.98 -6.09
C TYR A 197 -14.83 9.47 -5.68
N ILE A 198 -13.81 9.79 -6.46
CA ILE A 198 -12.40 9.45 -6.23
C ILE A 198 -11.68 10.74 -5.88
N PHE A 199 -11.13 10.81 -4.67
CA PHE A 199 -10.29 11.91 -4.23
C PHE A 199 -8.82 11.51 -4.35
N LEU A 200 -7.99 12.34 -4.97
CA LEU A 200 -6.64 11.97 -5.42
C LEU A 200 -5.52 12.17 -4.37
N GLY A 201 -5.87 12.49 -3.12
CA GLY A 201 -4.91 12.73 -2.03
C GLY A 201 -4.63 14.21 -1.75
N ASP A 202 -3.68 14.48 -0.87
CA ASP A 202 -3.27 15.81 -0.42
C ASP A 202 -4.48 16.64 0.05
N TYR A 203 -5.11 16.16 1.13
CA TYR A 203 -6.32 16.77 1.69
C TYR A 203 -6.05 17.98 2.57
N ILE A 204 -4.87 18.01 3.17
CA ILE A 204 -4.49 18.92 4.24
C ILE A 204 -3.19 19.65 3.89
N ASP A 205 -2.82 20.58 4.76
CA ASP A 205 -1.71 21.51 4.68
C ASP A 205 -1.90 22.60 3.61
N ARG A 206 -1.14 23.69 3.77
CA ARG A 206 -1.06 24.90 2.91
C ARG A 206 -2.31 25.79 2.94
N GLY A 207 -3.50 25.23 2.74
CA GLY A 207 -4.76 25.96 2.81
C GLY A 207 -5.14 26.41 4.23
N ILE A 208 -6.30 27.06 4.34
CA ILE A 208 -6.79 27.69 5.59
C ILE A 208 -8.07 27.07 6.15
N GLU A 209 -8.53 25.95 5.57
CA GLU A 209 -9.75 25.24 5.98
C GLU A 209 -9.50 23.75 6.25
N ASN A 210 -8.28 23.40 6.68
CA ASN A 210 -7.84 22.00 6.89
C ASN A 210 -8.79 21.20 7.77
N GLY A 211 -9.24 21.79 8.88
CA GLY A 211 -10.18 21.13 9.78
C GLY A 211 -11.52 20.84 9.13
N LYS A 212 -12.03 21.74 8.28
CA LYS A 212 -13.31 21.52 7.57
C LYS A 212 -13.18 20.41 6.54
N VAL A 213 -12.04 20.34 5.83
CA VAL A 213 -11.75 19.25 4.89
C VAL A 213 -11.76 17.91 5.62
N LEU A 214 -10.95 17.75 6.67
CA LEU A 214 -10.88 16.47 7.39
C LEU A 214 -12.24 16.07 8.00
N LYS A 215 -12.97 17.03 8.57
CA LYS A 215 -14.32 16.79 9.12
C LYS A 215 -15.33 16.39 8.05
N PHE A 216 -15.23 16.92 6.84
CA PHE A 216 -16.05 16.49 5.71
C PHE A 216 -15.69 15.08 5.26
N LEU A 217 -14.39 14.79 5.09
CA LEU A 217 -13.92 13.48 4.67
C LEU A 217 -14.32 12.38 5.66
N LEU A 218 -14.23 12.64 6.97
CA LEU A 218 -14.72 11.72 8.01
C LEU A 218 -16.21 11.38 7.90
N LYS A 219 -17.04 12.28 7.35
CA LYS A 219 -18.48 12.03 7.15
C LYS A 219 -18.77 11.12 5.96
N ILE A 220 -17.84 11.04 5.00
CA ILE A 220 -18.07 10.33 3.73
C ILE A 220 -17.14 9.14 3.53
N CYS A 221 -16.11 8.95 4.36
CA CYS A 221 -15.07 7.94 4.16
C CYS A 221 -15.56 6.48 4.24
N GLU A 222 -16.73 6.27 4.82
CA GLU A 222 -17.39 4.95 4.90
C GLU A 222 -18.38 4.70 3.75
N LYS A 223 -18.68 5.70 2.91
CA LYS A 223 -19.60 5.52 1.78
C LYS A 223 -18.98 4.62 0.71
N GLU A 224 -19.75 3.65 0.22
CA GLU A 224 -19.31 2.67 -0.78
C GLU A 224 -18.93 3.31 -2.12
N ASN A 225 -19.56 4.44 -2.46
CA ASN A 225 -19.31 5.21 -3.68
C ASN A 225 -18.22 6.28 -3.52
N VAL A 226 -17.40 6.20 -2.47
CA VAL A 226 -16.28 7.11 -2.21
C VAL A 226 -14.96 6.33 -2.11
N CYS A 227 -13.95 6.78 -2.86
CA CYS A 227 -12.58 6.29 -2.77
C CYS A 227 -11.65 7.46 -2.42
N LEU A 228 -10.92 7.33 -1.32
CA LEU A 228 -9.97 8.34 -0.85
C LEU A 228 -8.56 7.82 -1.08
N LEU A 229 -7.83 8.42 -2.02
CA LEU A 229 -6.42 8.07 -2.24
C LEU A 229 -5.52 8.76 -1.21
N GLU A 230 -4.37 8.16 -0.91
CA GLU A 230 -3.34 8.73 -0.05
C GLU A 230 -2.43 9.63 -0.87
N GLY A 231 -2.30 10.89 -0.48
CA GLY A 231 -1.24 11.79 -0.94
C GLY A 231 -0.08 11.84 0.03
N ASN A 232 0.94 12.63 -0.30
CA ASN A 232 2.15 12.66 0.50
C ASN A 232 1.99 13.50 1.77
N HIS A 233 1.01 14.41 1.83
CA HIS A 233 0.75 15.21 3.04
C HIS A 233 0.06 14.42 4.16
N GLU A 234 -0.69 13.37 3.82
CA GLU A 234 -1.34 12.50 4.82
C GLU A 234 -0.33 11.82 5.78
N ARG A 235 0.96 11.71 5.40
CA ARG A 235 2.03 11.22 6.30
C ARG A 235 2.14 12.01 7.60
N TYR A 236 1.88 13.31 7.57
CA TYR A 236 1.96 14.17 8.75
C TYR A 236 0.75 13.97 9.66
N LEU A 237 -0.43 13.75 9.07
CA LEU A 237 -1.64 13.37 9.79
C LEU A 237 -1.44 12.07 10.57
N ILE A 238 -0.80 11.06 9.97
CA ILE A 238 -0.52 9.76 10.60
C ILE A 238 0.46 9.92 11.76
N LYS A 239 1.56 10.66 11.56
CA LYS A 239 2.53 10.92 12.64
C LYS A 239 1.85 11.56 13.84
N TRP A 240 1.02 12.58 13.60
CA TRP A 240 0.22 13.22 14.65
C TRP A 240 -0.76 12.23 15.31
N ALA A 241 -1.43 11.39 14.53
CA ALA A 241 -2.34 10.35 15.01
C ALA A 241 -1.64 9.35 15.95
N ASN A 242 -0.36 9.07 15.71
CA ASN A 242 0.47 8.17 16.51
C ASN A 242 1.18 8.84 17.69
N GLY A 243 1.04 10.16 17.86
CA GLY A 243 1.78 10.92 18.87
C GLY A 243 3.27 11.09 18.56
N GLU A 244 3.66 10.91 17.30
CA GLU A 244 5.03 11.13 16.83
C GLU A 244 5.29 12.63 16.60
N LEU A 245 6.56 13.04 16.73
CA LEU A 245 6.97 14.40 16.41
C LEU A 245 6.80 14.68 14.91
N VAL A 246 6.01 15.70 14.59
CA VAL A 246 5.83 16.20 13.22
C VAL A 246 6.80 17.35 12.95
N ASN A 247 7.94 17.05 12.33
CA ASN A 247 8.91 18.06 11.90
C ASN A 247 8.51 18.67 10.54
N TYR A 248 7.35 19.35 10.49
CA TYR A 248 6.89 20.09 9.32
C TYR A 248 6.06 21.29 9.78
N LYS A 249 6.63 22.50 9.63
CA LYS A 249 6.09 23.74 10.19
C LYS A 249 4.65 24.01 9.78
N GLU A 250 4.33 23.81 8.50
CA GLU A 250 2.98 24.06 7.98
C GLU A 250 1.94 23.21 8.75
N PHE A 251 2.23 21.93 8.95
CA PHE A 251 1.33 21.07 9.72
C PHE A 251 1.25 21.50 11.18
N SER A 252 2.39 21.72 11.85
CA SER A 252 2.44 21.99 13.28
C SER A 252 1.85 23.34 13.69
N GLU A 253 2.02 24.37 12.86
CA GLU A 253 1.64 25.75 13.17
C GLU A 253 0.28 26.14 12.56
N ASN A 254 -0.04 25.66 11.35
CA ASN A 254 -1.25 26.05 10.64
C ASN A 254 -2.32 24.95 10.66
N THR A 255 -2.01 23.75 10.18
CA THR A 255 -2.98 22.64 10.08
C THR A 255 -3.55 22.26 11.45
N LEU A 256 -2.69 22.09 12.46
CA LEU A 256 -3.14 21.77 13.83
C LEU A 256 -3.97 22.90 14.46
N LYS A 257 -3.71 24.16 14.10
CA LYS A 257 -4.51 25.31 14.59
C LYS A 257 -5.94 25.21 14.07
N ASP A 258 -6.12 24.87 12.79
CA ASP A 258 -7.46 24.66 12.22
C ASP A 258 -8.14 23.41 12.76
N PHE A 259 -7.39 22.32 13.00
CA PHE A 259 -7.93 21.12 13.65
C PHE A 259 -8.50 21.44 15.04
N ARG A 260 -7.80 22.26 15.85
CA ARG A 260 -8.30 22.69 17.16
C ARG A 260 -9.60 23.48 17.06
N LYS A 261 -9.73 24.40 16.08
CA LYS A 261 -10.97 25.15 15.85
C LYS A 261 -12.16 24.22 15.55
N GLU A 262 -11.91 23.16 14.76
CA GLU A 262 -12.93 22.16 14.40
C GLU A 262 -13.09 21.04 15.43
N LYS A 263 -12.37 21.12 16.57
CA LYS A 263 -12.36 20.13 17.67
C LYS A 263 -11.90 18.73 17.23
N LEU A 264 -11.02 18.65 16.24
CA LEU A 264 -10.43 17.40 15.76
C LEU A 264 -9.28 16.95 16.65
N THR A 265 -9.18 15.63 16.84
CA THR A 265 -8.23 14.97 17.72
C THR A 265 -7.42 13.91 16.97
N PRO A 266 -6.31 13.41 17.54
CA PRO A 266 -5.59 12.27 16.99
C PRO A 266 -6.48 11.03 16.77
N LYS A 267 -7.57 10.88 17.53
CA LYS A 267 -8.53 9.77 17.35
C LYS A 267 -9.25 9.88 16.02
N ASP A 268 -9.63 11.08 15.61
CA ASP A 268 -10.30 11.31 14.33
C ASP A 268 -9.37 10.95 13.16
N ALA A 269 -8.09 11.33 13.25
CA ALA A 269 -7.09 10.91 12.28
C ALA A 269 -6.90 9.38 12.23
N ARG A 270 -6.87 8.70 13.39
CA ARG A 270 -6.81 7.22 13.45
C ARG A 270 -8.04 6.54 12.85
N ASN A 271 -9.21 7.16 12.99
CA ASN A 271 -10.45 6.66 12.37
C ASN A 271 -10.44 6.87 10.86
N PHE A 272 -9.87 7.99 10.38
CA PHE A 272 -9.78 8.31 8.96
C PHE A 272 -8.77 7.44 8.20
N TYR A 273 -7.60 7.23 8.80
CA TYR A 273 -6.45 6.62 8.14
C TYR A 273 -6.69 5.25 7.45
N PRO A 274 -7.48 4.32 8.04
CA PRO A 274 -7.82 3.04 7.40
C PRO A 274 -8.58 3.15 6.08
N HIS A 275 -9.25 4.29 5.82
CA HIS A 275 -10.06 4.50 4.61
C HIS A 275 -9.22 4.92 3.40
N LEU A 276 -7.99 5.38 3.61
CA LEU A 276 -7.09 5.76 2.52
C LEU A 276 -6.67 4.55 1.69
N LYS A 277 -6.59 4.71 0.38
CA LYS A 277 -6.07 3.73 -0.58
C LYS A 277 -4.84 4.29 -1.27
N GLU A 278 -3.89 3.43 -1.61
CA GLU A 278 -2.65 3.89 -2.24
C GLU A 278 -2.85 4.25 -3.73
N CYS A 279 -3.82 3.60 -4.38
CA CYS A 279 -4.24 3.85 -5.76
C CYS A 279 -5.61 3.19 -6.00
N LEU A 280 -6.17 3.47 -7.18
CA LEU A 280 -7.35 2.78 -7.71
C LEU A 280 -7.16 2.52 -9.21
N TRP A 281 -7.21 1.26 -9.62
CA TRP A 281 -7.29 0.87 -11.02
C TRP A 281 -8.64 0.23 -11.30
N TYR A 282 -9.49 0.86 -12.11
CA TYR A 282 -10.87 0.42 -12.33
C TYR A 282 -11.25 0.32 -13.82
N LYS A 283 -12.33 -0.40 -14.11
CA LYS A 283 -12.97 -0.47 -15.43
C LYS A 283 -14.21 0.43 -15.52
N TYR A 284 -14.37 1.09 -16.66
CA TYR A 284 -15.59 1.80 -17.03
C TYR A 284 -15.87 1.62 -18.53
N GLY A 285 -16.82 0.76 -18.87
CA GLY A 285 -17.01 0.25 -20.23
C GLY A 285 -15.74 -0.43 -20.74
N SER A 286 -15.26 -0.02 -21.91
CA SER A 286 -14.01 -0.51 -22.50
C SER A 286 -12.74 0.14 -21.94
N LYS A 287 -12.87 1.16 -21.09
CA LYS A 287 -11.75 1.93 -20.55
C LYS A 287 -11.24 1.31 -19.25
N LYS A 288 -9.92 1.35 -19.07
CA LYS A 288 -9.23 1.04 -17.82
C LYS A 288 -8.56 2.32 -17.30
N ILE A 289 -8.99 2.82 -16.15
CA ILE A 289 -8.56 4.10 -15.61
C ILE A 289 -7.74 3.82 -14.35
N PHE A 290 -6.51 4.31 -14.35
CA PHE A 290 -5.63 4.26 -13.20
C PHE A 290 -5.60 5.62 -12.50
N CYS A 291 -5.78 5.59 -11.19
CA CYS A 291 -5.76 6.77 -10.34
C CYS A 291 -4.71 6.58 -9.24
N SER A 292 -3.84 7.56 -9.10
CA SER A 292 -2.85 7.66 -8.03
C SER A 292 -2.64 9.12 -7.66
N HIS A 293 -1.92 9.40 -6.57
CA HIS A 293 -1.60 10.78 -6.23
C HIS A 293 -0.48 11.33 -7.13
N GLY A 294 0.65 10.61 -7.22
CA GLY A 294 1.87 11.09 -7.85
C GLY A 294 2.03 10.82 -9.35
N GLY A 295 1.20 9.95 -9.94
CA GLY A 295 1.33 9.52 -11.34
C GLY A 295 2.52 8.57 -11.60
N ILE A 296 2.36 7.66 -12.56
CA ILE A 296 3.37 6.64 -12.91
C ILE A 296 3.55 6.51 -14.43
N THR A 297 4.68 5.94 -14.85
CA THR A 297 5.01 5.71 -16.27
C THR A 297 4.63 4.31 -16.77
N LEU A 298 4.51 3.35 -15.85
CA LEU A 298 4.29 1.93 -16.18
C LEU A 298 3.37 1.25 -15.16
N LEU A 299 2.30 0.63 -15.66
CA LEU A 299 1.47 -0.31 -14.93
C LEU A 299 1.92 -1.74 -15.22
N PRO A 300 1.75 -2.66 -14.27
CA PRO A 300 1.96 -4.07 -14.55
C PRO A 300 0.93 -4.58 -15.57
N LYS A 301 1.33 -5.58 -16.36
CA LYS A 301 0.49 -6.17 -17.43
C LYS A 301 -0.83 -6.73 -16.90
N LYS A 302 -0.81 -7.32 -15.70
CA LYS A 302 -1.99 -7.83 -14.98
C LYS A 302 -2.31 -6.92 -13.80
N SER A 303 -3.60 -6.68 -13.56
CA SER A 303 -4.03 -5.80 -12.46
C SER A 303 -3.70 -6.36 -11.08
N GLU A 304 -3.73 -7.68 -10.90
CA GLU A 304 -3.34 -8.33 -9.63
C GLU A 304 -1.90 -8.02 -9.22
N ASN A 305 -1.02 -7.81 -10.21
CA ASN A 305 0.38 -7.51 -9.99
C ASN A 305 0.61 -6.08 -9.50
N LEU A 306 -0.42 -5.23 -9.49
CA LEU A 306 -0.35 -3.92 -8.83
C LEU A 306 0.03 -4.07 -7.34
N SER A 307 -0.34 -5.21 -6.73
CA SER A 307 0.03 -5.59 -5.37
C SER A 307 1.54 -5.61 -5.08
N PHE A 308 2.37 -5.82 -6.11
CA PHE A 308 3.82 -5.92 -5.98
C PHE A 308 4.54 -4.58 -6.18
N VAL A 309 3.83 -3.57 -6.68
CA VAL A 309 4.39 -2.23 -6.86
C VAL A 309 4.41 -1.51 -5.51
N PRO A 310 5.55 -0.92 -5.09
CA PRO A 310 5.64 -0.18 -3.84
C PRO A 310 4.61 0.95 -3.78
N SER A 311 3.95 1.12 -2.64
CA SER A 311 2.93 2.17 -2.48
C SER A 311 3.51 3.58 -2.67
N ASN A 312 4.78 3.77 -2.34
CA ASN A 312 5.47 5.05 -2.53
C ASN A 312 5.45 5.52 -3.97
N ASP A 313 5.47 4.63 -4.96
CA ASP A 313 5.47 5.02 -6.37
C ASP A 313 4.13 5.67 -6.75
N PHE A 314 3.03 5.25 -6.13
CA PHE A 314 1.71 5.86 -6.34
C PHE A 314 1.51 7.15 -5.57
N ILE A 315 2.13 7.27 -4.40
CA ILE A 315 1.99 8.44 -3.53
C ILE A 315 2.92 9.55 -4.02
N TYR A 316 4.22 9.27 -4.15
CA TYR A 316 5.21 10.27 -4.52
C TYR A 316 5.34 10.44 -6.03
N GLY A 317 4.95 9.45 -6.83
CA GLY A 317 5.17 9.46 -8.27
C GLY A 317 6.59 9.07 -8.66
N VAL A 318 6.84 8.99 -9.97
CA VAL A 318 8.15 8.69 -10.56
C VAL A 318 8.76 9.92 -11.23
N GLY A 319 10.10 9.98 -11.29
CA GLY A 319 10.83 11.15 -11.83
C GLY A 319 10.90 12.33 -10.85
N ASP A 320 11.21 13.51 -11.35
CA ASP A 320 11.31 14.77 -10.61
C ASP A 320 10.01 15.59 -10.62
N TYR A 321 9.99 16.73 -9.92
CA TYR A 321 8.80 17.59 -9.81
C TYR A 321 8.39 18.28 -11.12
N ASP A 322 9.29 18.36 -12.09
CA ASP A 322 9.08 19.01 -13.38
C ASP A 322 8.80 18.00 -14.51
N ASP A 323 8.83 16.70 -14.21
CA ASP A 323 8.72 15.61 -15.19
C ASP A 323 7.27 15.22 -15.55
N SER A 324 6.24 15.91 -15.06
CA SER A 324 4.84 15.49 -15.26
C SER A 324 4.44 15.29 -16.73
N LEU A 325 5.02 16.06 -17.66
CA LEU A 325 4.83 15.85 -19.11
C LEU A 325 5.48 14.55 -19.59
N LYS A 326 6.73 14.31 -19.20
CA LYS A 326 7.47 13.10 -19.55
C LYS A 326 6.78 11.85 -18.99
N VAL A 327 6.30 11.91 -17.75
CA VAL A 327 5.49 10.84 -17.13
C VAL A 327 4.26 10.54 -17.99
N ALA A 328 3.57 11.58 -18.46
CA ALA A 328 2.38 11.43 -19.30
C ALA A 328 2.70 10.83 -20.69
N GLU A 329 3.82 11.21 -21.29
CA GLU A 329 4.28 10.71 -22.60
C GLU A 329 4.71 9.24 -22.52
N GLU A 330 5.54 8.87 -21.55
CA GLU A 330 5.95 7.48 -21.35
C GLU A 330 4.74 6.59 -21.03
N PHE A 331 3.77 7.07 -20.24
CA PHE A 331 2.53 6.33 -20.01
C PHE A 331 1.77 6.05 -21.31
N LEU A 332 1.73 6.99 -22.27
CA LEU A 332 1.08 6.74 -23.56
C LEU A 332 1.81 5.66 -24.38
N GLN A 333 3.14 5.72 -24.39
CA GLN A 333 4.00 4.80 -25.16
C GLN A 333 3.94 3.38 -24.60
N ASN A 334 3.87 3.25 -23.28
CA ASN A 334 3.94 1.96 -22.59
C ASN A 334 2.60 1.22 -22.49
N HIS A 335 1.47 1.86 -22.84
CA HIS A 335 0.14 1.30 -22.59
C HIS A 335 -0.83 1.33 -23.78
N PRO A 336 -1.68 0.30 -23.91
CA PRO A 336 -2.73 0.25 -24.92
C PRO A 336 -3.68 1.46 -24.88
N LEU A 337 -4.33 1.76 -26.00
CA LEU A 337 -5.26 2.88 -26.14
C LEU A 337 -6.44 2.88 -25.14
N SER A 338 -6.79 1.73 -24.58
CA SER A 338 -7.85 1.61 -23.57
C SER A 338 -7.43 2.07 -22.18
N PHE A 339 -6.15 2.40 -21.95
CA PHE A 339 -5.60 2.78 -20.65
C PHE A 339 -5.54 4.30 -20.50
N TYR A 340 -6.01 4.77 -19.34
CA TYR A 340 -6.04 6.16 -18.94
C TYR A 340 -5.40 6.32 -17.56
N GLN A 341 -4.85 7.49 -17.29
CA GLN A 341 -4.30 7.85 -15.99
C GLN A 341 -4.79 9.21 -15.54
N ILE A 342 -5.17 9.33 -14.27
CA ILE A 342 -5.57 10.58 -13.62
C ILE A 342 -4.82 10.68 -12.30
N PHE A 343 -4.09 11.78 -12.09
CA PHE A 343 -3.28 11.98 -10.90
C PHE A 343 -3.24 13.45 -10.47
N GLY A 344 -2.71 13.73 -9.28
CA GLY A 344 -2.59 15.07 -8.69
C GLY A 344 -1.12 15.49 -8.54
N HIS A 345 -0.77 16.02 -7.37
CA HIS A 345 0.60 16.20 -6.89
C HIS A 345 1.48 17.24 -7.62
N ARG A 346 2.18 16.85 -8.70
CA ARG A 346 3.27 17.65 -9.28
C ARG A 346 2.79 18.52 -10.42
N ASN A 347 2.70 19.83 -10.19
CA ASN A 347 2.42 20.80 -11.25
C ASN A 347 3.17 22.13 -11.11
N ARG A 348 4.51 22.09 -11.01
CA ARG A 348 5.33 23.31 -10.91
C ARG A 348 5.22 24.18 -12.18
N LEU A 349 5.20 23.53 -13.35
CA LEU A 349 5.13 24.14 -14.68
C LEU A 349 3.75 24.71 -15.06
N LYS A 350 2.75 24.66 -14.16
CA LYS A 350 1.37 25.17 -14.39
C LYS A 350 0.71 24.57 -15.65
N LEU A 351 0.93 23.28 -15.86
CA LEU A 351 0.36 22.51 -16.96
C LEU A 351 -1.18 22.47 -16.88
N PRO A 352 -1.87 22.29 -18.03
CA PRO A 352 -3.33 22.15 -18.08
C PRO A 352 -3.80 20.83 -17.45
N VAL A 353 -5.11 20.73 -17.16
CA VAL A 353 -5.71 19.49 -16.62
C VAL A 353 -5.46 18.30 -17.54
N LYS A 354 -5.60 18.51 -18.84
CA LYS A 354 -5.42 17.46 -19.85
C LYS A 354 -4.02 17.58 -20.45
N LEU A 355 -3.11 16.72 -20.02
CA LEU A 355 -1.75 16.68 -20.55
C LEU A 355 -1.72 16.08 -21.96
N ASN A 356 -2.58 15.09 -22.21
CA ASN A 356 -2.76 14.49 -23.52
C ASN A 356 -4.14 13.80 -23.64
N LYS A 357 -4.36 12.96 -24.66
CA LYS A 357 -5.65 12.29 -24.89
C LYS A 357 -6.08 11.31 -23.78
N ARG A 358 -5.14 10.77 -22.99
CA ARG A 358 -5.40 9.69 -22.01
C ARG A 358 -4.84 9.96 -20.60
N VAL A 359 -4.15 11.07 -20.39
CA VAL A 359 -3.50 11.42 -19.12
C VAL A 359 -3.96 12.78 -18.64
N PHE A 360 -4.37 12.86 -17.37
CA PHE A 360 -4.92 14.05 -16.73
C PHE A 360 -4.21 14.36 -15.41
N LEU A 361 -3.88 15.64 -15.20
CA LEU A 361 -3.20 16.19 -14.02
C LEU A 361 -4.14 17.15 -13.27
N CYS A 362 -4.55 16.76 -12.08
CA CYS A 362 -5.54 17.47 -11.27
C CYS A 362 -4.92 18.35 -10.17
N GLU A 363 -3.61 18.52 -10.12
CA GLU A 363 -3.01 19.56 -9.27
C GLU A 363 -3.16 20.94 -9.94
N GLY A 364 -3.82 21.86 -9.24
CA GLY A 364 -4.21 23.17 -9.73
C GLY A 364 -3.75 24.33 -8.85
N LYS A 365 -2.87 24.07 -7.86
CA LYS A 365 -2.42 25.05 -6.85
C LYS A 365 -3.59 25.72 -6.15
N VAL A 366 -4.56 24.89 -5.73
CA VAL A 366 -5.82 25.36 -5.14
C VAL A 366 -5.58 26.20 -3.88
N ASP A 367 -4.53 25.87 -3.13
CA ASP A 367 -4.06 26.53 -1.91
C ASP A 367 -3.52 27.96 -2.14
N ASP A 368 -3.02 28.26 -3.34
CA ASP A 368 -2.44 29.56 -3.72
C ASP A 368 -3.38 30.34 -4.67
N GLY A 369 -4.69 30.16 -4.50
CA GLY A 369 -5.72 30.85 -5.29
C GLY A 369 -5.84 30.34 -6.72
N GLY A 370 -5.33 29.14 -7.02
CA GLY A 370 -5.52 28.45 -8.29
C GLY A 370 -6.92 27.83 -8.41
N PHE A 371 -6.97 26.60 -8.89
CA PHE A 371 -8.23 25.90 -9.18
C PHE A 371 -8.28 24.55 -8.49
N LEU A 372 -9.44 24.21 -7.93
CA LEU A 372 -9.77 22.81 -7.71
C LEU A 372 -10.09 22.19 -9.07
N ARG A 373 -9.31 21.18 -9.47
CA ARG A 373 -9.47 20.50 -10.76
C ARG A 373 -10.18 19.18 -10.57
N ILE A 374 -11.18 18.96 -11.41
CA ILE A 374 -11.96 17.73 -11.42
C ILE A 374 -11.99 17.17 -12.84
N VAL A 375 -11.80 15.86 -12.97
CA VAL A 375 -12.08 15.14 -14.22
C VAL A 375 -13.29 14.26 -13.98
N THR A 376 -14.35 14.44 -14.76
CA THR A 376 -15.50 13.55 -14.73
C THR A 376 -15.45 12.56 -15.88
N LEU A 377 -15.99 11.37 -15.67
CA LEU A 377 -16.14 10.33 -16.69
C LEU A 377 -17.58 9.80 -16.65
N ASP A 378 -18.26 9.87 -17.78
CA ASP A 378 -19.55 9.22 -17.99
C ASP A 378 -19.58 8.49 -19.35
N LYS A 379 -20.78 8.08 -19.79
CA LYS A 379 -20.97 7.40 -21.09
C LYS A 379 -20.55 8.25 -22.29
N LYS A 380 -20.56 9.58 -22.20
CA LYS A 380 -20.15 10.51 -23.26
C LYS A 380 -18.63 10.68 -23.31
N GLY A 381 -17.94 10.49 -22.19
CA GLY A 381 -16.48 10.51 -22.12
C GLY A 381 -15.96 11.32 -20.94
N PHE A 382 -14.74 11.83 -21.09
CA PHE A 382 -14.07 12.65 -20.07
C PHE A 382 -14.40 14.14 -20.25
N GLU A 383 -14.69 14.82 -19.14
CA GLU A 383 -14.86 16.27 -19.07
C GLU A 383 -13.99 16.84 -17.95
N CYS A 384 -13.27 17.93 -18.24
CA CYS A 384 -12.42 18.62 -17.27
C CYS A 384 -13.16 19.84 -16.72
N VAL A 385 -13.21 19.97 -15.40
CA VAL A 385 -13.84 21.08 -14.68
C VAL A 385 -12.77 21.75 -13.81
N GLU A 386 -12.70 23.08 -13.88
CA GLU A 386 -11.85 23.89 -13.00
C GLU A 386 -12.73 24.84 -12.19
N VAL A 387 -12.62 24.76 -10.86
CA VAL A 387 -13.36 25.64 -9.95
C VAL A 387 -12.35 26.56 -9.26
N LYS A 388 -12.42 27.85 -9.57
CA LYS A 388 -11.53 28.86 -8.99
C LYS A 388 -11.69 28.89 -7.46
N ASN A 389 -10.57 28.88 -6.75
CA ASN A 389 -10.57 29.10 -5.30
C ASN A 389 -10.44 30.59 -4.98
N GLU A 390 -11.45 31.14 -4.32
CA GLU A 390 -11.48 32.54 -3.85
C GLU A 390 -11.07 32.66 -2.38
N ILE A 391 -10.98 31.53 -1.66
CA ILE A 391 -10.70 31.48 -0.22
C ILE A 391 -9.34 30.80 0.00
N TYR A 392 -8.30 31.63 0.08
CA TYR A 392 -6.92 31.20 0.25
C TYR A 392 -6.12 32.23 1.06
N ARG A 393 -4.92 31.84 1.51
CA ARG A 393 -4.03 32.76 2.21
C ARG A 393 -3.43 33.74 1.19
N LYS A 394 -3.80 35.02 1.26
CA LYS A 394 -3.12 36.06 0.48
C LYS A 394 -1.71 36.24 1.05
N LYS A 395 -0.70 36.15 0.19
CA LYS A 395 0.70 36.37 0.53
C LYS A 395 1.00 37.86 0.67
#